data_AF-A0A9D8IAS9-F1
#
_entry.id   AF-A0A9D8IAS9-F1
#
_cell.length_a   1.000
_cell.length_b   1.000
_cell.length_c   1.000
_cell.angle_alpha   90.00
_cell.angle_beta   90.00
_cell.angle_gamma   90.00
#
_symmetry.space_group_name_H-M   'P 1'
#
loop_
_entity.id
_entity.type
_entity.pdbx_description
1 polymer ?
#
loop_
_entity_poly.entity_id
_entity_poly.type
_entity_poly.pdbx_seq_one_letter_code
_entity_poly.pdbx_strand_id
1 'polypeptide(L)'
;MNCLVTWVASAARRLQFIATSLRPHATYATRLPLVTLLPLALAACATTPKQTSAERHAAAKAAFDTTTKEFHLPSAESRGAERQRLLTEAARGYERVLSRYKDQPFWCAQALRSLANVRATQGRTADAVRLYGDVANKYPDQSWEVLQSWRSAADVLWEAGNREQARVYYRLLIERFDTPDAAQVVRTIVRGAKARLSE
;
A
#
# COMPACT_ATOMS: atom_id res chain seq x y z
N MET A 1 -25.48 23.89 8.84
CA MET A 1 -25.99 23.46 10.16
C MET A 1 -26.07 21.94 10.13
N ASN A 2 -24.99 21.22 10.41
CA ASN A 2 -24.39 20.81 11.69
C ASN A 2 -25.14 19.71 12.48
N CYS A 3 -24.34 18.71 12.85
CA CYS A 3 -24.46 17.68 13.90
C CYS A 3 -25.10 16.34 13.47
N LEU A 4 -24.34 15.25 13.29
CA LEU A 4 -23.54 14.42 14.22
C LEU A 4 -24.36 13.30 14.89
N VAL A 5 -23.81 12.08 14.83
CA VAL A 5 -23.82 10.92 15.78
C VAL A 5 -23.87 9.62 14.96
N THR A 6 -22.74 9.04 14.51
CA THR A 6 -21.82 8.08 15.16
C THR A 6 -22.44 6.77 15.69
N TRP A 7 -22.16 5.68 14.96
CA TRP A 7 -21.56 4.42 15.42
C TRP A 7 -22.00 3.83 16.78
N VAL A 8 -22.66 2.67 16.73
CA VAL A 8 -22.54 1.64 17.78
C VAL A 8 -22.03 0.36 17.14
N ALA A 9 -20.73 0.13 17.32
CA ALA A 9 -20.14 -1.20 17.36
C ALA A 9 -20.29 -1.73 18.79
N SER A 10 -20.71 -2.97 18.97
CA SER A 10 -20.10 -3.91 19.92
C SER A 10 -20.85 -5.25 19.84
N ALA A 11 -20.26 -6.15 19.09
CA ALA A 11 -20.68 -7.52 18.96
C ALA A 11 -20.51 -8.26 20.30
N ALA A 12 -21.60 -8.90 20.72
CA ALA A 12 -21.63 -10.24 21.30
C ALA A 12 -20.45 -10.69 22.20
N ARG A 13 -20.69 -10.56 23.51
CA ARG A 13 -20.66 -11.65 24.50
C ARG A 13 -19.82 -12.88 24.09
N ARG A 14 -18.62 -13.01 24.68
CA ARG A 14 -18.02 -14.30 25.00
C ARG A 14 -18.30 -14.62 26.47
N LEU A 15 -19.18 -15.58 26.70
CA LEU A 15 -19.38 -16.27 27.98
C LEU A 15 -18.71 -17.65 27.88
N GLN A 16 -17.79 -17.97 28.78
CA GLN A 16 -17.66 -19.29 29.45
C GLN A 16 -16.55 -19.18 30.52
N PHE A 17 -16.89 -19.15 31.82
CA PHE A 17 -17.05 -20.27 32.78
C PHE A 17 -15.75 -20.69 33.46
N ILE A 18 -15.61 -20.39 34.76
CA ILE A 18 -15.11 -21.33 35.79
C ILE A 18 -15.99 -21.15 37.03
N ALA A 19 -16.39 -22.29 37.60
CA ALA A 19 -17.44 -22.49 38.60
C ALA A 19 -16.93 -22.44 40.06
N THR A 20 -17.84 -22.78 40.99
CA THR A 20 -17.75 -22.97 42.46
C THR A 20 -18.03 -21.70 43.27
N SER A 21 -19.02 -21.62 44.17
CA SER A 21 -19.36 -22.60 45.20
C SER A 21 -20.75 -22.36 45.84
N LEU A 22 -21.25 -23.42 46.49
CA LEU A 22 -22.18 -23.49 47.64
C LEU A 22 -23.73 -23.44 47.44
N ARG A 23 -24.34 -24.53 47.90
CA ARG A 23 -25.77 -24.89 48.07
C ARG A 23 -26.31 -24.37 49.45
N PRO A 24 -27.51 -24.77 49.92
CA PRO A 24 -28.88 -24.68 49.37
C PRO A 24 -29.88 -24.08 50.39
N HIS A 25 -31.14 -23.79 50.02
CA HIS A 25 -32.34 -24.15 50.82
C HIS A 25 -33.65 -23.93 50.03
N ALA A 26 -34.40 -25.04 49.95
CA ALA A 26 -35.86 -25.19 50.05
C ALA A 26 -36.86 -24.41 49.15
N THR A 27 -37.65 -25.23 48.45
CA THR A 27 -39.11 -25.14 48.20
C THR A 27 -39.67 -23.92 47.46
N TYR A 28 -40.20 -24.12 46.24
CA TYR A 28 -41.62 -24.41 46.01
C TYR A 28 -41.85 -24.70 44.52
N ALA A 29 -42.70 -25.68 44.26
CA ALA A 29 -43.16 -26.07 42.94
C ALA A 29 -44.09 -25.02 42.35
N THR A 30 -43.90 -24.68 41.07
CA THR A 30 -45.01 -24.38 40.15
C THR A 30 -44.51 -24.53 38.71
N ARG A 31 -45.23 -25.38 37.98
CA ARG A 31 -45.04 -25.67 36.56
C ARG A 31 -45.49 -24.46 35.74
N LEU A 32 -44.67 -23.99 34.80
CA LEU A 32 -45.16 -23.26 33.63
C LEU A 32 -44.34 -23.64 32.39
N PRO A 33 -44.99 -23.75 31.22
CA PRO A 33 -44.51 -24.53 30.10
C PRO A 33 -43.45 -23.80 29.26
N LEU A 34 -42.55 -24.64 28.77
CA LEU A 34 -41.58 -24.46 27.70
C LEU A 34 -42.24 -23.82 26.45
N VAL A 35 -41.97 -22.53 26.21
CA VAL A 35 -42.18 -21.91 24.89
C VAL A 35 -40.83 -21.78 24.22
N THR A 36 -40.45 -22.83 23.49
CA THR A 36 -39.33 -22.84 22.55
C THR A 36 -39.66 -21.95 21.36
N LEU A 37 -39.32 -20.66 21.43
CA LEU A 37 -39.20 -19.82 20.24
C LEU A 37 -37.81 -20.06 19.63
N LEU A 38 -37.77 -21.00 18.69
CA LEU A 38 -36.66 -21.23 17.78
C LEU A 38 -36.73 -20.16 16.68
N PRO A 39 -35.84 -19.16 16.61
CA PRO A 39 -35.83 -18.29 15.43
C PRO A 39 -35.20 -19.07 14.28
N LEU A 40 -35.98 -19.26 13.21
CA LEU A 40 -35.52 -19.72 11.90
C LEU A 40 -34.31 -18.86 11.49
N ALA A 41 -33.11 -19.44 11.53
CA ALA A 41 -31.94 -18.89 10.88
C ALA A 41 -32.15 -19.02 9.37
N LEU A 42 -32.71 -17.99 8.74
CA LEU A 42 -32.62 -17.83 7.30
C LEU A 42 -31.14 -17.70 6.95
N ALA A 43 -30.59 -18.79 6.38
CA ALA A 43 -29.32 -18.81 5.70
C ALA A 43 -29.43 -17.94 4.43
N ALA A 44 -29.43 -16.62 4.61
CA ALA A 44 -29.08 -15.73 3.54
C ALA A 44 -27.58 -15.92 3.30
N CYS A 45 -27.23 -16.62 2.23
CA CYS A 45 -25.90 -16.56 1.64
C CYS A 45 -25.59 -15.09 1.36
N ALA A 46 -24.98 -14.41 2.33
CA ALA A 46 -24.57 -13.03 2.20
C ALA A 46 -23.39 -12.98 1.23
N THR A 47 -23.70 -12.90 -0.07
CA THR A 47 -22.76 -12.37 -1.06
C THR A 47 -22.44 -10.95 -0.62
N THR A 48 -21.28 -10.77 0.02
CA THR A 48 -20.75 -9.45 0.33
C THR A 48 -20.78 -8.63 -0.97
N PRO A 49 -21.42 -7.44 -0.99
CA PRO A 49 -21.48 -6.63 -2.19
C PRO A 49 -20.06 -6.40 -2.71
N LYS A 50 -19.81 -6.77 -3.97
CA LYS A 50 -18.53 -6.53 -4.62
C LYS A 50 -18.36 -5.01 -4.72
N GLN A 51 -17.31 -4.50 -4.09
CA GLN A 51 -16.99 -3.06 -4.09
C GLN A 51 -16.95 -2.52 -5.53
N THR A 52 -17.50 -1.33 -5.72
CA THR A 52 -17.44 -0.59 -6.99
C THR A 52 -16.02 -0.16 -7.31
N SER A 53 -15.72 0.08 -8.60
CA SER A 53 -14.39 0.56 -9.01
C SER A 53 -13.95 1.83 -8.26
N ALA A 54 -14.89 2.76 -8.02
CA ALA A 54 -14.62 3.99 -7.28
C ALA A 54 -14.25 3.73 -5.81
N GLU A 55 -14.98 2.85 -5.12
CA GLU A 55 -14.67 2.45 -3.75
C GLU A 55 -13.31 1.74 -3.68
N ARG A 56 -12.99 0.89 -4.66
CA ARG A 56 -11.70 0.22 -4.74
C ARG A 56 -10.56 1.21 -4.98
N HIS A 57 -10.77 2.20 -5.83
CA HIS A 57 -9.82 3.28 -6.06
C HIS A 57 -9.56 4.08 -4.78
N ALA A 58 -10.62 4.47 -4.06
CA ALA A 58 -10.51 5.18 -2.79
C ALA A 58 -9.80 4.33 -1.72
N ALA A 59 -10.07 3.03 -1.65
CA ALA A 59 -9.41 2.11 -0.73
C ALA A 59 -7.92 1.90 -1.07
N ALA A 60 -7.57 1.82 -2.35
CA ALA A 60 -6.18 1.73 -2.81
C ALA A 60 -5.41 3.01 -2.45
N LYS A 61 -6.02 4.19 -2.71
CA LYS A 61 -5.49 5.48 -2.30
C LYS A 61 -5.23 5.53 -0.80
N ALA A 62 -6.23 5.19 0.01
CA ALA A 62 -6.11 5.22 1.47
C ALA A 62 -4.98 4.31 1.95
N ALA A 63 -4.88 3.09 1.42
CA ALA A 63 -3.82 2.16 1.78
C ALA A 63 -2.41 2.69 1.40
N PHE A 64 -2.27 3.31 0.23
CA PHE A 64 -1.03 3.94 -0.20
C PHE A 64 -0.66 5.15 0.68
N ASP A 65 -1.62 6.03 0.94
CA ASP A 65 -1.43 7.25 1.74
C ASP A 65 -1.04 6.90 3.18
N THR A 66 -1.74 5.96 3.81
CA THR A 66 -1.41 5.48 5.16
C THR A 66 -0.01 4.89 5.19
N THR A 67 0.33 4.02 4.23
CA THR A 67 1.69 3.44 4.16
C THR A 67 2.77 4.52 4.09
N THR A 68 2.52 5.54 3.28
CA THR A 68 3.46 6.63 3.07
C THR A 68 3.61 7.50 4.32
N LYS A 69 2.49 7.91 4.92
CA LYS A 69 2.46 8.82 6.07
C LYS A 69 2.95 8.17 7.37
N GLU A 70 2.56 6.93 7.63
CA GLU A 70 2.86 6.28 8.90
C GLU A 70 4.25 5.63 8.93
N PHE A 71 4.79 5.26 7.76
CA PHE A 71 6.02 4.46 7.70
C PHE A 71 7.10 5.05 6.79
N HIS A 72 6.79 5.32 5.52
CA HIS A 72 7.83 5.71 4.57
C HIS A 72 8.41 7.10 4.88
N LEU A 73 7.57 8.11 5.07
CA LEU A 73 8.04 9.47 5.41
C LEU A 73 8.78 9.51 6.76
N PRO A 74 8.23 8.95 7.87
CA PRO A 74 8.94 8.94 9.15
C PRO A 74 10.28 8.20 9.12
N SER A 75 10.48 7.26 8.18
CA SER A 75 11.76 6.55 8.04
C SER A 75 12.92 7.47 7.64
N ALA A 76 12.65 8.59 6.97
CA ALA A 76 13.67 9.55 6.56
C ALA A 76 14.31 10.27 7.76
N GLU A 77 13.50 10.55 8.79
CA GLU A 77 13.92 11.24 10.02
C GLU A 77 14.45 10.28 11.10
N SER A 78 14.24 8.97 10.90
CA SER A 78 14.63 7.93 11.86
C SER A 78 16.03 7.39 11.58
N ARG A 79 16.62 6.67 12.55
CA ARG A 79 17.95 6.02 12.40
C ARG A 79 17.96 4.60 12.95
N GLY A 80 19.00 3.85 12.61
CA GLY A 80 19.27 2.51 13.16
C GLY A 80 18.10 1.54 13.01
N ALA A 81 17.79 0.82 14.09
CA ALA A 81 16.75 -0.21 14.13
C ALA A 81 15.35 0.34 13.82
N GLU A 82 15.03 1.55 14.29
CA GLU A 82 13.70 2.14 14.07
C GLU A 82 13.49 2.50 12.59
N ARG A 83 14.51 3.08 11.95
CA ARG A 83 14.48 3.32 10.50
C ARG A 83 14.24 2.01 9.74
N GLN A 84 14.94 0.94 10.12
CA GLN A 84 14.79 -0.35 9.46
C GLN A 84 13.40 -0.96 9.68
N ARG A 85 12.81 -0.80 10.87
CA ARG A 85 11.43 -1.20 11.17
C ARG A 85 10.44 -0.45 10.29
N LEU A 86 10.54 0.88 10.21
CA LEU A 86 9.68 1.72 9.39
C LEU A 86 9.79 1.38 7.90
N LEU A 87 11.00 1.20 7.38
CA LEU A 87 11.20 0.76 5.98
C LEU A 87 10.59 -0.62 5.71
N THR A 88 10.66 -1.53 6.68
CA THR A 88 10.04 -2.86 6.55
C THR A 88 8.51 -2.78 6.51
N GLU A 89 7.90 -1.95 7.37
CA GLU A 89 6.45 -1.73 7.37
C GLU A 89 5.98 -0.97 6.12
N ALA A 90 6.76 0.01 5.65
CA ALA A 90 6.50 0.70 4.39
C ALA A 90 6.49 -0.28 3.21
N ALA A 91 7.50 -1.15 3.11
CA ALA A 91 7.56 -2.16 2.07
C ALA A 91 6.33 -3.08 2.08
N ARG A 92 5.97 -3.61 3.27
CA ARG A 92 4.77 -4.44 3.44
C ARG A 92 3.49 -3.70 3.04
N GLY A 93 3.39 -2.41 3.35
CA GLY A 93 2.25 -1.58 2.95
C GLY A 93 2.11 -1.44 1.45
N TYR A 94 3.19 -1.17 0.73
CA TYR A 94 3.17 -1.10 -0.72
C TYR A 94 2.90 -2.47 -1.37
N GLU A 95 3.47 -3.55 -0.83
CA GLU A 95 3.17 -4.93 -1.27
C GLU A 95 1.67 -5.28 -1.09
N ARG A 96 1.02 -4.78 -0.02
CA ARG A 96 -0.43 -4.90 0.15
C ARG A 96 -1.21 -4.14 -0.92
N VAL A 97 -0.77 -2.95 -1.32
CA VAL A 97 -1.42 -2.21 -2.41
C VAL A 97 -1.34 -3.00 -3.71
N LEU A 98 -0.15 -3.50 -4.05
CA LEU A 98 0.11 -4.26 -5.27
C LEU A 98 -0.67 -5.58 -5.35
N SER A 99 -0.84 -6.27 -4.23
CA SER A 99 -1.56 -7.55 -4.19
C SER A 99 -3.07 -7.37 -4.14
N ARG A 100 -3.57 -6.45 -3.33
CA ARG A 100 -5.02 -6.30 -3.12
C ARG A 100 -5.70 -5.50 -4.22
N TYR A 101 -5.05 -4.50 -4.78
CA TYR A 101 -5.66 -3.56 -5.71
C TYR A 101 -5.06 -3.63 -7.12
N LYS A 102 -4.71 -4.84 -7.59
CA LYS A 102 -4.11 -5.09 -8.92
C LYS A 102 -4.87 -4.49 -10.11
N ASP A 103 -6.16 -4.23 -9.94
CA ASP A 103 -7.07 -3.58 -10.87
C ASP A 103 -7.01 -2.04 -10.84
N GLN A 104 -6.15 -1.46 -10.00
CA GLN A 104 -5.99 -0.02 -9.80
C GLN A 104 -4.59 0.42 -10.28
N PRO A 105 -4.35 0.46 -11.61
CA PRO A 105 -3.01 0.65 -12.17
C PRO A 105 -2.33 1.94 -11.70
N PHE A 106 -3.09 3.02 -11.53
CA PHE A 106 -2.57 4.30 -11.03
C PHE A 106 -1.93 4.18 -9.64
N TRP A 107 -2.57 3.46 -8.71
CA TRP A 107 -2.05 3.25 -7.35
C TRP A 107 -0.98 2.16 -7.31
N CYS A 108 -1.10 1.13 -8.14
CA CYS A 108 -0.09 0.09 -8.22
C CYS A 108 1.24 0.58 -8.81
N ALA A 109 1.22 1.45 -9.83
CA ALA A 109 2.45 2.04 -10.37
C ALA A 109 3.19 2.87 -9.32
N GLN A 110 2.47 3.74 -8.59
CA GLN A 110 3.01 4.51 -7.48
C GLN A 110 3.54 3.63 -6.35
N ALA A 111 2.79 2.60 -5.94
CA ALA A 111 3.21 1.67 -4.90
C ALA A 111 4.48 0.89 -5.30
N LEU A 112 4.58 0.48 -6.57
CA LEU A 112 5.73 -0.26 -7.06
C LEU A 112 6.99 0.61 -7.10
N ARG A 113 6.89 1.85 -7.57
CA ARG A 113 8.00 2.82 -7.50
C ARG A 113 8.38 3.13 -6.06
N SER A 114 7.42 3.38 -5.18
CA SER A 114 7.71 3.63 -3.76
C SER A 114 8.33 2.44 -3.04
N LEU A 115 7.95 1.20 -3.40
CA LEU A 115 8.62 -0.01 -2.91
C LEU A 115 10.07 -0.07 -3.40
N ALA A 116 10.33 0.30 -4.66
CA ALA A 116 11.69 0.42 -5.19
C ALA A 116 12.52 1.45 -4.41
N ASN A 117 11.96 2.63 -4.12
CA ASN A 117 12.58 3.64 -3.27
C ASN A 117 12.96 3.05 -1.91
N VAL A 118 12.03 2.36 -1.24
CA VAL A 118 12.30 1.70 0.05
C VAL A 118 13.46 0.71 -0.06
N ARG A 119 13.53 -0.11 -1.13
CA ARG A 119 14.66 -1.03 -1.36
C ARG A 119 15.97 -0.28 -1.56
N ALA A 120 15.97 0.82 -2.32
CA ALA A 120 17.16 1.66 -2.50
C ALA A 120 17.64 2.24 -1.16
N THR A 121 16.71 2.77 -0.35
CA THR A 121 16.97 3.33 0.98
C THR A 121 17.52 2.29 1.99
N GLN A 122 17.23 1.00 1.75
CA GLN A 122 17.78 -0.15 2.47
C GLN A 122 19.15 -0.62 1.93
N GLY A 123 19.71 0.05 0.92
CA GLY A 123 20.96 -0.36 0.25
C GLY A 123 20.78 -1.55 -0.70
N ARG A 124 19.54 -1.99 -0.97
CA ARG A 124 19.22 -3.11 -1.86
C ARG A 124 19.10 -2.63 -3.30
N THR A 125 20.21 -2.14 -3.85
CA THR A 125 20.28 -1.49 -5.17
C THR A 125 19.74 -2.38 -6.29
N ALA A 126 20.14 -3.66 -6.36
CA ALA A 126 19.67 -4.58 -7.41
C ALA A 126 18.14 -4.77 -7.37
N ASP A 127 17.56 -4.91 -6.18
CA ASP A 127 16.12 -5.05 -6.02
C ASP A 127 15.39 -3.77 -6.42
N ALA A 128 15.91 -2.60 -6.04
CA ALA A 128 15.34 -1.32 -6.40
C ALA A 128 15.30 -1.13 -7.92
N VAL A 129 16.43 -1.35 -8.60
CA VAL A 129 16.55 -1.22 -10.06
C VAL A 129 15.58 -2.15 -10.79
N ARG A 130 15.47 -3.41 -10.35
CA ARG A 130 14.48 -4.35 -10.89
C ARG A 130 13.05 -3.83 -10.71
N LEU A 131 12.69 -3.35 -9.52
CA LEU A 131 11.35 -2.84 -9.24
C LEU A 131 11.03 -1.55 -10.02
N TYR A 132 12.00 -0.65 -10.21
CA TYR A 132 11.83 0.51 -11.10
C TYR A 132 11.58 0.09 -12.54
N GLY A 133 12.32 -0.92 -13.05
CA GLY A 133 12.08 -1.50 -14.37
C GLY A 133 10.68 -2.11 -14.50
N ASP A 134 10.22 -2.81 -13.47
CA ASP A 134 8.87 -3.41 -13.44
C ASP A 134 7.76 -2.36 -13.60
N VAL A 135 7.96 -1.09 -13.20
CA VAL A 135 6.96 -0.03 -13.41
C VAL A 135 6.68 0.19 -14.89
N ALA A 136 7.73 0.27 -15.72
CA ALA A 136 7.60 0.42 -17.16
C ALA A 136 6.97 -0.80 -17.83
N ASN A 137 7.31 -2.00 -17.34
CA ASN A 137 6.80 -3.25 -17.90
C ASN A 137 5.33 -3.51 -17.55
N LYS A 138 4.91 -3.20 -16.32
CA LYS A 138 3.56 -3.52 -15.83
C LYS A 138 2.57 -2.38 -16.01
N TYR A 139 3.04 -1.14 -16.01
CA TYR A 139 2.21 0.05 -16.06
C TYR A 139 2.72 1.07 -17.09
N PRO A 140 2.88 0.65 -18.37
CA PRO A 140 3.48 1.51 -19.39
C PRO A 140 2.71 2.82 -19.60
N ASP A 141 1.39 2.82 -19.40
CA ASP A 141 0.54 4.01 -19.58
C ASP A 141 0.66 5.02 -18.43
N GLN A 142 1.26 4.63 -17.30
CA GLN A 142 1.50 5.51 -16.17
C GLN A 142 2.81 6.30 -16.39
N SER A 143 2.85 7.07 -17.48
CA SER A 143 4.06 7.74 -18.01
C SER A 143 4.85 8.53 -16.96
N TRP A 144 4.16 9.21 -16.04
CA TRP A 144 4.82 9.93 -14.94
C TRP A 144 5.56 8.99 -13.99
N GLU A 145 4.96 7.86 -13.61
CA GLU A 145 5.60 6.88 -12.73
C GLU A 145 6.74 6.14 -13.44
N VAL A 146 6.63 5.89 -14.74
CA VAL A 146 7.72 5.34 -15.56
C VAL A 146 8.92 6.30 -15.58
N LEU A 147 8.67 7.56 -15.89
CA LEU A 147 9.71 8.60 -15.93
C LEU A 147 10.43 8.72 -14.59
N GLN A 148 9.67 8.80 -13.49
CA GLN A 148 10.24 8.91 -12.15
C GLN A 148 11.01 7.65 -11.76
N SER A 149 10.53 6.47 -12.14
CA SER A 149 11.20 5.20 -11.86
C SER A 149 12.53 5.07 -12.60
N TRP A 150 12.58 5.37 -13.89
CA TRP A 150 13.83 5.32 -14.66
C TRP A 150 14.84 6.34 -14.17
N ARG A 151 14.39 7.56 -13.81
CA ARG A 151 15.26 8.55 -13.17
C ARG A 151 15.85 8.02 -11.87
N SER A 152 15.02 7.51 -10.97
CA SER A 152 15.50 6.98 -9.69
C SER A 152 16.39 5.75 -9.85
N ALA A 153 16.14 4.87 -10.83
CA ALA A 153 17.03 3.76 -11.15
C ALA A 153 18.41 4.26 -11.60
N ALA A 154 18.45 5.24 -12.50
CA ALA A 154 19.68 5.83 -12.98
C ALA A 154 20.48 6.48 -11.85
N ASP A 155 19.81 7.27 -11.00
CA ASP A 155 20.45 7.98 -9.88
C ASP A 155 21.03 6.99 -8.85
N VAL A 156 20.26 5.97 -8.46
CA VAL A 156 20.74 4.93 -7.52
C VAL A 156 21.92 4.14 -8.10
N LEU A 157 21.88 3.80 -9.38
CA LEU A 157 23.00 3.11 -10.05
C LEU A 157 24.24 4.01 -10.13
N TRP A 158 24.05 5.29 -10.41
CA TRP A 158 25.12 6.26 -10.52
C TRP A 158 25.85 6.47 -9.19
N GLU A 159 25.08 6.64 -8.11
CA GLU A 159 25.58 6.76 -6.74
C GLU A 159 26.30 5.49 -6.28
N ALA A 160 25.81 4.31 -6.70
CA ALA A 160 26.47 3.03 -6.43
C ALA A 160 27.73 2.78 -7.29
N GLY A 161 28.13 3.71 -8.17
CA GLY A 161 29.28 3.58 -9.05
C GLY A 161 29.05 2.74 -10.31
N ASN A 162 27.83 2.20 -10.50
CA ASN A 162 27.45 1.40 -11.67
C ASN A 162 27.07 2.29 -12.86
N ARG A 163 28.03 3.11 -13.32
CA ARG A 163 27.82 4.16 -14.33
C ARG A 163 27.26 3.63 -15.65
N GLU A 164 27.78 2.51 -16.15
CA GLU A 164 27.30 1.93 -17.41
C GLU A 164 25.81 1.54 -17.37
N GLN A 165 25.35 0.94 -16.27
CA GLN A 165 23.94 0.62 -16.11
C GLN A 165 23.09 1.88 -15.91
N ALA A 166 23.60 2.89 -15.20
CA ALA A 166 22.90 4.18 -15.07
C ALA A 166 22.68 4.84 -16.45
N ARG A 167 23.68 4.81 -17.33
CA ARG A 167 23.59 5.35 -18.70
C ARG A 167 22.47 4.67 -19.51
N VAL A 168 22.17 3.39 -19.27
CA VAL A 168 21.02 2.72 -19.91
C VAL A 168 19.71 3.44 -19.56
N TYR A 169 19.47 3.72 -18.29
CA TYR A 169 18.24 4.39 -17.86
C TYR A 169 18.18 5.87 -18.30
N TYR A 170 19.31 6.58 -18.33
CA TYR A 170 19.35 7.93 -18.90
C TYR A 170 19.01 7.95 -20.40
N ARG A 171 19.48 6.97 -21.17
CA ARG A 171 19.08 6.82 -22.58
C ARG A 171 17.58 6.57 -22.72
N LEU A 172 17.01 5.67 -21.92
CA LEU A 172 15.57 5.40 -21.92
C LEU A 172 14.74 6.66 -21.63
N LEU A 173 15.18 7.50 -20.69
CA LEU A 173 14.52 8.77 -20.40
C LEU A 173 14.50 9.71 -21.60
N ILE A 174 15.62 9.85 -22.29
CA ILE A 174 15.74 10.72 -23.46
C ILE A 174 14.88 10.16 -24.59
N GLU A 175 15.03 8.88 -24.92
CA GLU A 175 14.33 8.23 -26.02
C GLU A 175 12.81 8.37 -25.90
N ARG A 176 12.25 8.21 -24.70
CA ARG A 176 10.79 8.22 -24.50
C ARG A 176 10.21 9.60 -24.21
N PHE A 177 10.96 10.50 -23.57
CA PHE A 177 10.39 11.73 -22.99
C PHE A 177 11.00 13.03 -23.52
N ASP A 178 11.99 12.98 -24.42
CA ASP A 178 12.55 14.16 -25.08
C ASP A 178 11.67 14.63 -26.24
N THR A 179 10.47 15.13 -25.91
CA THR A 179 9.55 15.68 -26.90
C THR A 179 9.41 17.20 -26.78
N PRO A 180 9.16 17.92 -27.89
CA PRO A 180 9.03 19.39 -27.86
C PRO A 180 7.89 19.90 -26.97
N ASP A 181 6.82 19.11 -26.86
CA ASP A 181 5.60 19.39 -26.10
C ASP A 181 5.63 18.87 -24.64
N ALA A 182 6.71 18.20 -24.24
CA ALA A 182 6.86 17.68 -22.88
C ALA A 182 6.71 18.79 -21.83
N ALA A 183 6.00 18.51 -20.72
CA ALA A 183 5.86 19.46 -19.62
C ALA A 183 7.25 19.93 -19.11
N GLN A 184 7.32 21.14 -18.55
CA GLN A 184 8.59 21.73 -18.10
C GLN A 184 9.36 20.85 -17.11
N VAL A 185 8.65 20.15 -16.22
CA VAL A 185 9.26 19.19 -15.27
C VAL A 185 9.93 18.02 -15.98
N VAL A 186 9.30 17.48 -17.03
CA VAL A 186 9.83 16.40 -17.86
C VAL A 186 11.09 16.86 -18.58
N ARG A 187 11.05 18.03 -19.22
CA ARG A 187 12.22 18.61 -19.90
C ARG A 187 13.40 18.82 -18.98
N THR A 188 13.15 19.20 -17.73
CA THR A 188 14.20 19.37 -16.71
C THR A 188 14.86 18.03 -16.39
N ILE A 189 14.08 16.97 -16.25
CA ILE A 189 14.58 15.61 -15.97
C ILE A 189 15.38 15.08 -17.16
N VAL A 190 14.87 15.23 -18.38
CA VAL A 190 15.56 14.82 -19.62
C VAL A 190 16.87 15.59 -19.81
N ARG A 191 16.89 16.90 -19.51
CA ARG A 191 18.14 17.69 -19.55
C ARG A 191 19.18 17.17 -18.57
N GLY A 192 18.76 16.80 -17.36
CA GLY A 192 19.64 16.17 -16.37
C GLY A 192 20.22 14.85 -16.89
N ALA A 193 19.40 14.00 -17.51
CA ALA A 193 19.85 12.75 -18.14
C ALA A 193 20.87 13.01 -19.27
N LYS A 194 20.64 14.01 -20.13
CA LYS A 194 21.58 14.42 -21.17
C LYS A 194 22.92 14.87 -20.60
N ALA A 195 22.90 15.68 -19.55
CA ALA A 195 24.13 16.13 -18.89
C ALA A 195 24.96 14.95 -18.35
N ARG A 196 24.30 13.99 -17.68
CA ARG A 196 24.95 12.77 -17.16
C ARG A 196 25.56 11.89 -18.25
N LEU A 197 25.00 11.86 -19.45
CA LEU A 197 25.56 11.09 -20.56
C LEU A 197 26.80 11.75 -21.18
N SER A 198 26.99 13.05 -20.97
CA SER A 198 28.15 13.81 -21.45
C SER A 198 29.31 13.86 -20.44
N GLU A 199 29.09 13.45 -19.19
CA GLU A 199 30.14 13.17 -18.19
C GLU A 199 30.88 11.87 -18.53
#